data_AF-A0A9X2F6F0-F1
#
_entry.id   AF-A0A9X2F6F0-F1
#
_cell.length_a   1.000
_cell.length_b   1.000
_cell.length_c   1.000
_cell.angle_alpha   90.00
_cell.angle_beta   90.00
_cell.angle_gamma   90.00
#
_symmetry.space_group_name_H-M   'P 1'
#
loop_
_entity.id
_entity.type
_entity.pdbx_description
1 polymer ?
#
loop_
_entity_poly.entity_id
_entity_poly.type
_entity_poly.pdbx_seq_one_letter_code
_entity_poly.pdbx_strand_id
1 'polypeptide(L)'
;MSKRLLGYLALIAGAIGLAACVVVLFVEWRAASRAHQVTDRLFAAVDHTLDGTQEKVVQVQQRVAAMTITASDVADGLKDRTTDEIRERLTSELKLAERSEQLSAGIEQADEWAGVAESSVESAHSLVELLTVAGIEVDTAGIDGVLEEITALRSQLTETGEQVATFRAHLETDDEEHAGQIVTIVARVAATLTSLDERIDKFSDRLSVAQESIATAERTSQRWITTASITLMLLLVWLAAGQAALVYVGWKNVRAG
;
A
#
# COMPACT_ATOMS: atom_id res chain seq x y z
N MET A 1 -42.55 -41.68 41.73
CA MET A 1 -42.15 -40.28 41.94
C MET A 1 -40.83 -39.92 41.23
N SER A 2 -39.80 -40.80 41.24
CA SER A 2 -38.49 -40.54 40.59
C SER A 2 -38.54 -40.25 39.08
N LYS A 3 -39.40 -40.94 38.31
CA LYS A 3 -39.50 -40.77 36.84
C LYS A 3 -39.97 -39.38 36.40
N ARG A 4 -40.87 -38.74 37.16
CA ARG A 4 -41.38 -37.39 36.86
C ARG A 4 -40.31 -36.31 37.08
N LEU A 5 -39.56 -36.41 38.18
CA LEU A 5 -38.44 -35.50 38.48
C LEU A 5 -37.36 -35.56 37.39
N LEU A 6 -37.02 -36.77 36.92
CA LEU A 6 -36.06 -36.94 35.83
C LEU A 6 -36.55 -36.27 34.53
N GLY A 7 -37.84 -36.36 34.23
CA GLY A 7 -38.45 -35.72 33.05
C GLY A 7 -38.41 -34.20 33.10
N TYR A 8 -38.68 -33.58 34.25
CA TYR A 8 -38.57 -32.12 34.41
C TYR A 8 -37.13 -31.62 34.31
N LEU A 9 -36.17 -32.33 34.91
CA LEU A 9 -34.75 -31.97 34.79
C LEU A 9 -34.28 -32.03 33.33
N ALA A 10 -34.68 -33.07 32.58
CA ALA A 10 -34.36 -33.18 31.15
C ALA A 10 -34.97 -32.02 30.34
N LEU A 11 -36.20 -31.60 30.65
CA LEU A 11 -36.88 -30.51 29.95
C LEU A 11 -36.21 -29.14 30.23
N ILE A 12 -35.89 -28.86 31.49
CA ILE A 12 -35.18 -27.62 31.88
C ILE A 12 -33.78 -27.58 31.25
N ALA A 13 -33.03 -28.69 31.31
CA ALA A 13 -31.71 -28.79 30.69
C ALA A 13 -31.77 -28.54 29.18
N GLY A 14 -32.74 -29.15 28.47
CA GLY A 14 -32.92 -28.95 27.04
C GLY A 14 -33.33 -27.52 26.65
N ALA A 15 -34.20 -26.88 27.45
CA ALA A 15 -34.61 -25.49 27.23
C ALA A 15 -33.44 -24.50 27.43
N ILE A 16 -32.62 -24.70 28.48
CA ILE A 16 -31.40 -23.92 28.71
C ILE A 16 -30.42 -24.13 27.56
N GLY A 17 -30.23 -25.37 27.10
CA GLY A 17 -29.36 -25.69 25.97
C GLY A 17 -29.80 -24.99 24.67
N LEU A 18 -31.09 -24.98 24.36
CA LEU A 18 -31.62 -24.26 23.19
C LEU A 18 -31.44 -22.75 23.31
N ALA A 19 -31.74 -22.16 24.47
CA ALA A 19 -31.53 -20.74 24.71
C ALA A 19 -30.05 -20.35 24.55
N ALA A 20 -29.13 -21.17 25.08
CA ALA A 20 -27.70 -20.98 24.89
C ALA A 20 -27.30 -21.04 23.40
N CYS A 21 -27.84 -21.98 22.62
CA CYS A 21 -27.58 -22.06 21.17
C CYS A 21 -28.04 -20.78 20.44
N VAL A 22 -29.21 -20.23 20.77
CA VAL A 22 -29.71 -18.99 20.17
C VAL A 22 -28.80 -17.81 20.51
N VAL A 23 -28.33 -17.71 21.75
CA VAL A 23 -27.39 -16.65 22.17
C VAL A 23 -26.08 -16.77 21.40
N VAL A 24 -25.53 -17.97 21.25
CA VAL A 24 -24.29 -18.19 20.49
C VAL A 24 -24.47 -17.82 19.03
N LEU A 25 -25.56 -18.23 18.37
CA LEU A 25 -25.87 -17.83 16.99
C LEU A 25 -25.96 -16.31 16.83
N PHE A 26 -26.59 -15.63 17.79
CA PHE A 26 -26.71 -14.18 17.76
C PHE A 26 -25.36 -13.48 17.93
N VAL A 27 -24.53 -13.96 18.86
CA VAL A 27 -23.18 -13.42 19.09
C VAL A 27 -22.29 -13.67 17.88
N GLU A 28 -22.30 -14.87 17.31
CA GLU A 28 -21.57 -15.22 16.09
C GLU A 28 -22.00 -14.32 14.93
N TRP A 29 -23.31 -14.19 14.70
CA TRP A 29 -23.83 -13.34 13.62
C TRP A 29 -23.37 -11.88 13.77
N ARG A 30 -23.42 -11.34 15.00
CA ARG A 30 -22.95 -9.97 15.28
C ARG A 30 -21.43 -9.84 15.12
N ALA A 31 -20.66 -10.84 15.53
CA ALA A 31 -19.22 -10.87 15.37
C ALA A 31 -18.81 -10.97 13.90
N ALA A 32 -19.43 -11.87 13.14
CA ALA A 32 -19.20 -12.03 11.70
C ALA A 32 -19.58 -10.77 10.92
N SER A 33 -20.72 -10.15 11.23
CA SER A 33 -21.14 -8.90 10.58
C SER A 33 -20.17 -7.75 10.88
N ARG A 34 -19.68 -7.63 12.12
CA ARG A 34 -18.66 -6.64 12.46
C ARG A 34 -17.32 -6.94 11.79
N ALA A 35 -16.90 -8.21 11.77
CA ALA A 35 -15.67 -8.63 11.12
C ALA A 35 -15.71 -8.24 9.64
N HIS A 36 -16.77 -8.58 8.91
CA HIS A 36 -16.95 -8.16 7.52
C HIS A 36 -16.89 -6.64 7.34
N GLN A 37 -17.63 -5.86 8.15
CA GLN A 37 -17.59 -4.40 8.02
C GLN A 37 -16.22 -3.78 8.30
N VAL A 38 -15.46 -4.34 9.24
CA VAL A 38 -14.10 -3.86 9.54
C VAL A 38 -13.17 -4.26 8.41
N THR A 39 -13.22 -5.52 7.97
CA THR A 39 -12.41 -6.04 6.86
C THR A 39 -12.66 -5.26 5.58
N ASP A 40 -13.92 -5.05 5.18
CA ASP A 40 -14.27 -4.30 3.97
C ASP A 40 -13.79 -2.84 4.04
N ARG A 41 -13.88 -2.19 5.21
CA ARG A 41 -13.38 -0.82 5.39
C ARG A 41 -11.87 -0.73 5.33
N LEU A 42 -11.18 -1.72 5.90
CA LEU A 42 -9.71 -1.78 5.88
C LEU A 42 -9.23 -1.99 4.44
N PHE A 43 -9.79 -2.96 3.71
CA PHE A 43 -9.42 -3.18 2.32
C PHE A 43 -9.80 -2.00 1.42
N ALA A 44 -10.99 -1.41 1.58
CA ALA A 44 -11.35 -0.22 0.82
C ALA A 44 -10.44 0.99 1.12
N ALA A 45 -9.96 1.14 2.36
CA ALA A 45 -9.00 2.17 2.70
C ALA A 45 -7.63 1.90 2.04
N VAL A 46 -7.18 0.64 2.08
CA VAL A 46 -5.93 0.21 1.43
C VAL A 46 -6.00 0.42 -0.09
N ASP A 47 -7.07 -0.04 -0.74
CA ASP A 47 -7.29 0.14 -2.18
C ASP A 47 -7.29 1.63 -2.55
N HIS A 48 -8.03 2.47 -1.80
CA HIS A 48 -8.04 3.90 -2.06
C HIS A 48 -6.64 4.54 -1.89
N THR A 49 -5.83 4.08 -0.93
CA THR A 49 -4.45 4.58 -0.78
C THR A 49 -3.52 4.09 -1.89
N LEU A 50 -3.69 2.84 -2.35
CA LEU A 50 -2.88 2.27 -3.41
C LEU A 50 -3.23 2.89 -4.76
N ASP A 51 -4.52 3.09 -5.07
CA ASP A 51 -4.98 3.79 -6.27
C ASP A 51 -4.44 5.23 -6.31
N GLY A 52 -4.53 5.95 -5.18
CA GLY A 52 -3.98 7.30 -5.07
C GLY A 52 -2.45 7.34 -5.22
N THR A 53 -1.76 6.31 -4.75
CA THR A 53 -0.31 6.16 -4.94
C THR A 53 0.02 5.88 -6.40
N GLN A 54 -0.70 4.97 -7.05
CA GLN A 54 -0.50 4.60 -8.44
C GLN A 54 -0.72 5.78 -9.39
N GLU A 55 -1.78 6.57 -9.18
CA GLU A 55 -2.03 7.79 -9.95
C GLU A 55 -0.85 8.78 -9.82
N LYS A 56 -0.33 8.96 -8.59
CA LYS A 56 0.83 9.82 -8.35
C LYS A 56 2.09 9.28 -9.00
N VAL A 57 2.34 7.97 -8.94
CA VAL A 57 3.49 7.31 -9.60
C VAL A 57 3.46 7.57 -11.11
N VAL A 58 2.30 7.40 -11.76
CA VAL A 58 2.14 7.70 -13.19
C VAL A 58 2.40 9.18 -13.48
N GLN A 59 1.94 10.08 -12.62
CA GLN A 59 2.22 11.51 -12.75
C GLN A 59 3.72 11.82 -12.60
N VAL A 60 4.41 11.16 -11.66
CA VAL A 60 5.86 11.30 -11.47
C VAL A 60 6.61 10.81 -12.70
N GLN A 61 6.27 9.62 -13.20
CA GLN A 61 6.88 9.02 -14.38
C GLN A 61 6.77 9.95 -15.60
N GLN A 62 5.58 10.52 -15.83
CA GLN A 62 5.39 11.48 -16.92
C GLN A 62 6.26 12.74 -16.77
N ARG A 63 6.46 13.24 -15.53
CA ARG A 63 7.33 14.40 -15.29
C ARG A 63 8.80 14.06 -15.39
N VAL A 64 9.24 12.92 -14.87
CA VAL A 64 10.63 12.46 -14.99
C VAL A 64 10.99 12.22 -16.45
N ALA A 65 10.09 11.62 -17.25
CA ALA A 65 10.28 11.48 -18.69
C ALA A 65 10.43 12.85 -19.38
N ALA A 66 9.58 13.83 -19.05
CA ALA A 66 9.67 15.19 -19.59
C ALA A 66 10.97 15.92 -19.20
N MET A 67 11.44 15.73 -17.96
CA MET A 67 12.72 16.26 -17.48
C MET A 67 13.91 15.58 -18.15
N THR A 68 13.84 14.27 -18.37
CA THR A 68 14.89 13.50 -19.05
C THR A 68 15.07 13.99 -20.48
N ILE A 69 13.97 14.20 -21.22
CA ILE A 69 14.00 14.80 -22.56
C ILE A 69 14.64 16.18 -22.50
N THR A 70 14.20 17.02 -21.56
CA THR A 70 14.75 18.38 -21.38
C THR A 70 16.25 18.37 -21.07
N ALA A 71 16.70 17.47 -20.18
CA ALA A 71 18.10 17.36 -19.80
C ALA A 71 18.97 16.86 -20.97
N SER A 72 18.46 15.90 -21.76
CA SER A 72 19.11 15.43 -22.99
C SER A 72 19.23 16.55 -24.02
N ASP A 73 18.14 17.31 -24.25
CA ASP A 73 18.15 18.45 -25.19
C ASP A 73 19.16 19.53 -24.77
N VAL A 74 19.32 19.77 -23.47
CA VAL A 74 20.33 20.71 -22.94
C VAL A 74 21.74 20.15 -23.13
N ALA A 75 21.96 18.86 -22.84
CA ALA A 75 23.26 18.22 -23.03
C ALA A 75 23.69 18.24 -24.50
N ASP A 76 22.79 17.88 -25.42
CA ASP A 76 23.04 17.87 -26.86
C ASP A 76 23.26 19.30 -27.38
N GLY A 77 22.44 20.26 -26.94
CA GLY A 77 22.60 21.67 -27.28
C GLY A 77 23.91 22.28 -26.78
N LEU A 78 24.41 21.86 -25.61
CA LEU A 78 25.72 22.27 -25.11
C LEU A 78 26.86 21.65 -25.93
N LYS A 79 26.73 20.37 -26.30
CA LYS A 79 27.73 19.64 -27.09
C LYS A 79 27.90 20.23 -28.49
N ASP A 80 26.80 20.55 -29.18
CA ASP A 80 26.85 21.22 -30.49
C ASP A 80 27.45 22.63 -30.37
N ARG A 81 27.13 23.39 -29.31
CA ARG A 81 27.59 24.77 -29.10
C ARG A 81 29.05 24.94 -28.72
N THR A 82 29.69 23.93 -28.12
CA THR A 82 31.16 23.93 -27.95
C THR A 82 31.91 24.11 -29.28
N THR A 83 31.22 23.95 -30.41
CA THR A 83 31.77 24.07 -31.77
C THR A 83 31.64 25.46 -32.39
N ASP A 84 30.71 26.33 -31.95
CA ASP A 84 30.25 27.52 -32.72
C ASP A 84 30.39 28.92 -32.04
N GLU A 85 31.17 29.06 -30.96
CA GLU A 85 31.66 30.33 -30.37
C GLU A 85 30.65 31.43 -29.90
N ILE A 86 30.62 31.63 -28.58
CA ILE A 86 30.76 32.89 -27.79
C ILE A 86 29.74 34.03 -27.96
N ARG A 87 29.10 34.27 -29.12
CA ARG A 87 28.21 35.44 -29.32
C ARG A 87 26.75 35.21 -28.92
N GLU A 88 26.34 33.95 -28.69
CA GLU A 88 25.00 33.55 -28.20
C GLU A 88 24.85 33.56 -26.67
N ARG A 89 25.94 33.85 -25.93
CA ARG A 89 26.10 33.60 -24.48
C ARG A 89 25.03 34.24 -23.58
N LEU A 90 24.58 35.46 -23.87
CA LEU A 90 23.59 36.17 -23.04
C LEU A 90 22.17 35.58 -23.18
N THR A 91 21.80 35.13 -24.38
CA THR A 91 20.52 34.44 -24.59
C THR A 91 20.54 33.00 -24.07
N SER A 92 21.71 32.37 -24.00
CA SER A 92 21.85 31.04 -23.43
C SER A 92 21.86 31.03 -21.90
N GLU A 93 22.43 32.03 -21.24
CA GLU A 93 22.44 32.11 -19.77
C GLU A 93 21.03 32.21 -19.18
N LEU A 94 20.19 33.10 -19.73
CA LEU A 94 18.79 33.23 -19.30
C LEU A 94 18.02 31.90 -19.46
N LYS A 95 18.25 31.20 -20.57
CA LYS A 95 17.63 29.90 -20.84
C LYS A 95 18.17 28.79 -19.92
N LEU A 96 19.47 28.81 -19.61
CA LEU A 96 20.08 27.86 -18.68
C LEU A 96 19.57 28.06 -17.26
N ALA A 97 19.48 29.32 -16.82
CA ALA A 97 18.95 29.67 -15.50
C ALA A 97 17.50 29.22 -15.34
N GLU A 98 16.65 29.48 -16.35
CA GLU A 98 15.25 29.03 -16.37
C GLU A 98 15.15 27.49 -16.31
N ARG A 99 15.98 26.77 -17.07
CA ARG A 99 15.99 25.30 -17.06
C ARG A 99 16.52 24.72 -15.75
N SER A 100 17.52 25.36 -15.13
CA SER A 100 18.03 24.95 -13.82
C SER A 100 16.96 25.17 -12.73
N GLU A 101 16.19 26.24 -12.81
CA GLU A 101 15.08 26.49 -11.90
C GLU A 101 13.95 25.47 -12.08
N GLN A 102 13.58 25.15 -13.32
CA GLN A 102 12.62 24.06 -13.61
C GLN A 102 13.10 22.71 -13.09
N LEU A 103 14.40 22.41 -13.22
CA LEU A 103 14.99 21.17 -12.72
C LEU A 103 14.97 21.12 -11.19
N SER A 104 15.34 22.22 -10.52
CA SER A 104 15.29 22.32 -9.05
C SER A 104 13.87 22.12 -8.51
N ALA A 105 12.89 22.83 -9.09
CA ALA A 105 11.48 22.68 -8.73
C ALA A 105 10.98 21.25 -8.99
N GLY A 106 11.48 20.62 -10.06
CA GLY A 106 11.20 19.22 -10.37
C GLY A 106 11.72 18.24 -9.33
N ILE A 107 12.95 18.44 -8.85
CA ILE A 107 13.57 17.59 -7.81
C ILE A 107 12.86 17.76 -6.47
N GLU A 108 12.56 18.99 -6.07
CA GLU A 108 11.80 19.27 -4.83
C GLU A 108 10.44 18.58 -4.83
N GLN A 109 9.74 18.64 -5.96
CA GLN A 109 8.45 17.99 -6.12
C GLN A 109 8.56 16.45 -6.12
N ALA A 110 9.63 15.90 -6.69
CA ALA A 110 9.89 14.46 -6.64
C ALA A 110 10.18 13.98 -5.20
N ASP A 111 10.90 14.77 -4.39
CA ASP A 111 11.11 14.43 -2.96
C ASP A 111 9.81 14.49 -2.16
N GLU A 112 8.96 15.50 -2.40
CA GLU A 112 7.63 15.58 -1.76
C GLU A 112 6.79 14.33 -2.07
N TRP A 113 6.78 13.88 -3.33
CA TRP A 113 6.08 12.67 -3.74
C TRP A 113 6.65 11.40 -3.13
N ALA A 114 7.98 11.30 -3.06
CA ALA A 114 8.63 10.18 -2.40
C ALA A 114 8.29 10.13 -0.90
N GLY A 115 8.19 11.28 -0.22
CA GLY A 115 7.74 11.36 1.17
C GLY A 115 6.27 10.94 1.36
N VAL A 116 5.39 11.27 0.41
CA VAL A 116 3.99 10.78 0.43
C VAL A 116 3.93 9.26 0.21
N ALA A 117 4.75 8.73 -0.70
CA ALA A 117 4.85 7.29 -0.93
C ALA A 117 5.34 6.57 0.32
N GLU A 118 6.39 7.09 0.98
CA GLU A 118 6.92 6.57 2.24
C GLU A 118 5.83 6.48 3.32
N SER A 119 5.12 7.58 3.58
CA SER A 119 4.03 7.61 4.56
C SER A 119 2.88 6.64 4.24
N SER A 120 2.60 6.45 2.94
CA SER A 120 1.57 5.50 2.48
C SER A 120 2.00 4.06 2.72
N VAL A 121 3.27 3.74 2.45
CA VAL A 121 3.83 2.40 2.68
C VAL A 121 3.99 2.11 4.17
N GLU A 122 4.38 3.07 5.01
CA GLU A 122 4.37 2.93 6.47
C GLU A 122 2.96 2.65 7.02
N SER A 123 1.94 3.29 6.43
CA SER A 123 0.54 3.04 6.78
C SER A 123 0.12 1.62 6.39
N ALA A 124 0.53 1.14 5.21
CA ALA A 124 0.31 -0.23 4.77
C ALA A 124 1.03 -1.25 5.68
N HIS A 125 2.28 -0.97 6.07
CA HIS A 125 3.05 -1.80 7.00
C HIS A 125 2.34 -1.91 8.36
N SER A 126 1.86 -0.79 8.91
CA SER A 126 1.09 -0.77 10.16
C SER A 126 -0.19 -1.62 10.08
N LEU A 127 -0.86 -1.63 8.92
CA LEU A 127 -2.03 -2.47 8.69
C LEU A 127 -1.67 -3.95 8.60
N VAL A 128 -0.55 -4.29 7.96
CA VAL A 128 -0.07 -5.66 7.87
C VAL A 128 0.34 -6.20 9.24
N GLU A 129 0.95 -5.39 10.10
CA GLU A 129 1.22 -5.77 11.49
C GLU A 129 -0.08 -6.10 12.25
N LEU A 130 -1.12 -5.29 12.08
CA LEU A 130 -2.43 -5.54 12.69
C LEU A 130 -3.07 -6.85 12.18
N LEU A 131 -2.93 -7.16 10.89
CA LEU A 131 -3.39 -8.43 10.31
C LEU A 131 -2.60 -9.62 10.85
N THR A 132 -1.29 -9.47 11.02
CA THR A 132 -0.41 -10.49 11.59
C THR A 132 -0.79 -10.79 13.05
N VAL A 133 -1.10 -9.76 13.84
CA VAL A 133 -1.64 -9.91 15.21
C VAL A 133 -2.99 -10.63 15.21
N ALA A 134 -3.79 -10.46 14.15
CA ALA A 134 -5.05 -11.20 13.96
C ALA A 134 -4.85 -12.65 13.47
N GLY A 135 -3.61 -13.10 13.30
CA GLY A 135 -3.27 -14.46 12.86
C GLY A 135 -3.33 -14.65 11.35
N ILE A 136 -3.35 -13.58 10.57
CA ILE A 136 -3.27 -13.61 9.11
C ILE A 136 -1.82 -13.36 8.73
N GLU A 137 -1.10 -14.41 8.34
CA GLU A 137 0.25 -14.28 7.79
C GLU A 137 0.19 -13.57 6.44
N VAL A 138 0.81 -12.39 6.35
CA VAL A 138 1.00 -11.63 5.12
C VAL A 138 2.51 -11.52 4.89
N ASP A 139 2.94 -11.70 3.65
CA ASP A 139 4.35 -11.56 3.29
C ASP A 139 4.76 -10.08 3.33
N THR A 140 5.53 -9.69 4.35
CA THR A 140 6.04 -8.32 4.52
C THR A 140 7.24 -8.02 3.63
N ALA A 141 7.91 -9.05 3.10
CA ALA A 141 9.17 -8.86 2.36
C ALA A 141 9.00 -7.96 1.13
N GLY A 142 7.82 -8.01 0.49
CA GLY A 142 7.48 -7.12 -0.62
C GLY A 142 7.39 -5.65 -0.20
N ILE A 143 6.77 -5.37 0.96
CA ILE A 143 6.58 -4.01 1.49
C ILE A 143 7.92 -3.42 1.94
N ASP A 144 8.72 -4.21 2.64
CA ASP A 144 10.05 -3.80 3.11
C ASP A 144 10.96 -3.42 1.93
N GLY A 145 10.93 -4.21 0.86
CA GLY A 145 11.68 -3.92 -0.36
C GLY A 145 11.23 -2.64 -1.07
N VAL A 146 9.96 -2.26 -0.93
CA VAL A 146 9.42 -1.01 -1.47
C VAL A 146 9.87 0.20 -0.64
N LEU A 147 9.88 0.10 0.69
CA LEU A 147 10.43 1.16 1.57
C LEU A 147 11.91 1.42 1.32
N GLU A 148 12.69 0.35 1.15
CA GLU A 148 14.12 0.47 0.84
C GLU A 148 14.35 1.20 -0.49
N GLU A 149 13.54 0.91 -1.51
CA GLU A 149 13.62 1.58 -2.81
C GLU A 149 13.20 3.06 -2.73
N ILE A 150 12.15 3.41 -1.97
CA ILE A 150 11.77 4.81 -1.73
C ILE A 150 12.90 5.56 -1.02
N THR A 151 13.47 4.96 0.03
CA THR A 151 14.57 5.57 0.79
C THR A 151 15.79 5.81 -0.10
N ALA A 152 16.13 4.84 -0.94
CA ALA A 152 17.20 4.98 -1.92
C ALA A 152 16.90 6.08 -2.96
N LEU A 153 15.64 6.18 -3.42
CA LEU A 153 15.19 7.23 -4.35
C LEU A 153 15.35 8.63 -3.74
N ARG A 154 14.91 8.82 -2.49
CA ARG A 154 15.04 10.09 -1.76
C ARG A 154 16.49 10.49 -1.56
N SER A 155 17.36 9.54 -1.25
CA SER A 155 18.79 9.78 -1.15
C SER A 155 19.37 10.29 -2.48
N GLN A 156 18.98 9.68 -3.61
CA GLN A 156 19.44 10.10 -4.94
C GLN A 156 18.88 11.46 -5.37
N LEU A 157 17.61 11.74 -5.04
CA LEU A 157 16.99 13.04 -5.32
C LEU A 157 17.67 14.16 -4.54
N THR A 158 17.96 13.94 -3.25
CA THR A 158 18.72 14.88 -2.42
C THR A 158 20.10 15.16 -3.02
N GLU A 159 20.85 14.11 -3.38
CA GLU A 159 22.18 14.26 -3.99
C GLU A 159 22.10 15.02 -5.32
N THR A 160 21.10 14.74 -6.15
CA THR A 160 20.90 15.44 -7.43
C THR A 160 20.54 16.91 -7.20
N GLY A 161 19.70 17.20 -6.19
CA GLY A 161 19.36 18.57 -5.79
C GLY A 161 20.59 19.38 -5.37
N GLU A 162 21.48 18.79 -4.59
CA GLU A 162 22.76 19.41 -4.20
C GLU A 162 23.67 19.68 -5.41
N GLN A 163 23.72 18.76 -6.37
CA GLN A 163 24.48 18.94 -7.62
C GLN A 163 23.92 20.08 -8.47
N VAL A 164 22.58 20.19 -8.58
CA VAL A 164 21.92 21.28 -9.31
C VAL A 164 22.11 22.63 -8.61
N ALA A 165 22.03 22.66 -7.28
CA ALA A 165 22.31 23.87 -6.50
C ALA A 165 23.76 24.33 -6.67
N THR A 166 24.70 23.39 -6.65
CA THR A 166 26.13 23.66 -6.91
C THR A 166 26.34 24.19 -8.33
N PHE A 167 25.69 23.59 -9.32
CA PHE A 167 25.72 24.06 -10.71
C PHE A 167 25.20 25.50 -10.85
N ARG A 168 24.08 25.82 -10.19
CA ARG A 168 23.52 27.17 -10.17
C ARG A 168 24.50 28.20 -9.59
N ALA A 169 25.19 27.86 -8.49
CA ALA A 169 26.19 28.74 -7.90
C ALA A 169 27.39 29.01 -8.83
N HIS A 170 27.79 28.01 -9.63
CA HIS A 170 28.87 28.16 -10.61
C HIS A 170 28.46 29.01 -11.83
N LEU A 171 27.19 28.97 -12.23
CA LEU A 171 26.68 29.85 -13.29
C LEU A 171 26.75 31.33 -12.91
N GLU A 172 26.61 31.66 -11.62
CA GLU A 172 26.69 33.05 -11.15
C GLU A 172 28.13 33.59 -11.10
N THR A 173 29.15 32.73 -11.22
CA THR A 173 30.57 33.11 -11.06
C THR A 173 31.32 33.39 -12.38
N ASP A 174 30.66 33.31 -13.54
CA ASP A 174 31.14 33.71 -14.89
C ASP A 174 32.60 33.31 -15.21
N ASP A 175 32.96 32.06 -14.92
CA ASP A 175 34.33 31.57 -15.07
C ASP A 175 34.40 30.50 -16.18
N GLU A 176 34.96 30.87 -17.34
CA GLU A 176 34.97 30.07 -18.59
C GLU A 176 35.56 28.65 -18.42
N GLU A 177 36.41 28.44 -17.41
CA GLU A 177 37.03 27.15 -17.11
C GLU A 177 35.99 26.08 -16.70
N HIS A 178 34.77 26.50 -16.34
CA HIS A 178 33.72 25.61 -15.81
C HIS A 178 32.81 25.02 -16.89
N ALA A 179 32.87 25.48 -18.15
CA ALA A 179 31.97 24.99 -19.20
C ALA A 179 32.05 23.46 -19.41
N GLY A 180 33.23 22.86 -19.27
CA GLY A 180 33.40 21.40 -19.33
C GLY A 180 32.81 20.66 -18.13
N GLN A 181 32.85 21.28 -16.94
CA GLN A 181 32.21 20.72 -15.74
C GLN A 181 30.68 20.78 -15.84
N ILE A 182 30.13 21.85 -16.42
CA ILE A 182 28.70 22.01 -16.66
C ILE A 182 28.13 20.86 -17.50
N VAL A 183 28.77 20.54 -18.63
CA VAL A 183 28.34 19.42 -19.49
C VAL A 183 28.37 18.09 -18.73
N THR A 184 29.41 17.89 -17.90
CA THR A 184 29.55 16.68 -17.09
C THR A 184 28.44 16.56 -16.03
N ILE A 185 28.08 17.68 -15.38
CA ILE A 185 26.99 17.72 -14.39
C ILE A 185 25.64 17.44 -15.06
N VAL A 186 25.34 18.10 -16.19
CA VAL A 186 24.08 17.89 -16.91
C VAL A 186 23.96 16.43 -17.39
N ALA A 187 25.04 15.85 -17.94
CA ALA A 187 25.04 14.45 -18.34
C ALA A 187 24.81 13.51 -17.15
N ARG A 188 25.38 13.82 -15.98
CA ARG A 188 25.14 13.06 -14.75
C ARG A 188 23.69 13.17 -14.30
N VAL A 189 23.10 14.37 -14.30
CA VAL A 189 21.68 14.57 -13.99
C VAL A 189 20.79 13.77 -14.93
N ALA A 190 21.05 13.79 -16.25
CA ALA A 190 20.27 13.03 -17.22
C ALA A 190 20.37 11.51 -16.96
N ALA A 191 21.56 11.01 -16.64
CA ALA A 191 21.77 9.61 -16.25
C ALA A 191 21.01 9.27 -14.95
N THR A 192 21.03 10.15 -13.95
CA THR A 192 20.27 9.94 -12.71
C THR A 192 18.77 9.94 -12.97
N LEU A 193 18.24 10.87 -13.77
CA LEU A 193 16.82 10.90 -14.16
C LEU A 193 16.39 9.62 -14.88
N THR A 194 17.26 9.07 -15.74
CA THR A 194 17.01 7.78 -16.41
C THR A 194 16.96 6.63 -15.40
N SER A 195 17.90 6.60 -14.45
CA SER A 195 17.87 5.62 -13.35
C SER A 195 16.64 5.79 -12.44
N LEU A 196 16.16 7.02 -12.24
CA LEU A 196 14.94 7.29 -11.49
C LEU A 196 13.71 6.75 -12.23
N ASP A 197 13.65 6.91 -13.55
CA ASP A 197 12.56 6.38 -14.38
C ASP A 197 12.48 4.84 -14.29
N GLU A 198 13.62 4.14 -14.42
CA GLU A 198 13.68 2.68 -14.24
C GLU A 198 13.24 2.23 -12.84
N ARG A 199 13.61 3.01 -11.80
CA ARG A 199 13.20 2.71 -10.41
C ARG A 199 11.72 2.97 -10.17
N ILE A 200 11.16 4.02 -10.77
CA ILE A 200 9.73 4.33 -10.71
C ILE A 200 8.93 3.23 -11.39
N ASP A 201 9.40 2.72 -12.53
CA ASP A 201 8.77 1.62 -13.25
C ASP A 201 8.76 0.33 -12.41
N LYS A 202 9.91 -0.01 -11.81
CA LYS A 202 10.03 -1.15 -10.89
C LYS A 202 9.16 -0.98 -9.63
N PHE A 203 9.06 0.23 -9.10
CA PHE A 203 8.18 0.55 -7.99
C PHE A 203 6.71 0.34 -8.38
N SER A 204 6.31 0.80 -9.57
CA SER A 204 4.97 0.58 -10.13
C SER A 204 4.64 -0.92 -10.23
N ASP A 205 5.57 -1.72 -10.77
CA ASP A 205 5.43 -3.18 -10.86
C ASP A 205 5.25 -3.82 -9.47
N ARG A 206 6.07 -3.41 -8.50
CA ARG A 206 5.98 -3.91 -7.12
C ARG A 206 4.69 -3.49 -6.43
N LEU A 207 4.22 -2.27 -6.67
CA LEU A 207 2.93 -1.79 -6.17
C LEU A 207 1.78 -2.62 -6.74
N SER A 208 1.83 -2.95 -8.04
CA SER A 208 0.85 -3.83 -8.68
C SER A 208 0.85 -5.24 -8.08
N VAL A 209 2.04 -5.80 -7.80
CA VAL A 209 2.17 -7.12 -7.14
C VAL A 209 1.63 -7.06 -5.70
N ALA A 210 1.87 -5.97 -4.97
CA ALA A 210 1.33 -5.77 -3.63
C ALA A 210 -0.20 -5.62 -3.64
N GLN A 211 -0.77 -4.88 -4.62
CA GLN A 211 -2.22 -4.80 -4.82
C GLN A 211 -2.82 -6.21 -5.07
N GLU A 212 -2.19 -7.02 -5.92
CA GLU A 212 -2.66 -8.38 -6.20
C GLU A 212 -2.59 -9.29 -4.97
N SER A 213 -1.52 -9.18 -4.16
CA SER A 213 -1.36 -9.96 -2.94
C SER A 213 -2.40 -9.57 -1.89
N ILE A 214 -2.70 -8.28 -1.73
CA ILE A 214 -3.74 -7.75 -0.84
C ILE A 214 -5.12 -8.24 -1.29
N ALA A 215 -5.45 -8.15 -2.58
CA ALA A 215 -6.71 -8.65 -3.12
C ALA A 215 -6.85 -10.18 -2.94
N THR A 216 -5.74 -10.91 -3.00
CA THR A 216 -5.72 -12.35 -2.73
C THR A 216 -5.93 -12.66 -1.25
N ALA A 217 -5.34 -11.86 -0.36
CA ALA A 217 -5.53 -11.95 1.08
C ALA A 217 -6.99 -11.65 1.47
N GLU A 218 -7.62 -10.63 0.86
CA GLU A 218 -9.04 -10.32 1.05
C GLU A 218 -9.94 -11.52 0.72
N ARG A 219 -9.78 -12.08 -0.49
CA ARG A 219 -10.56 -13.25 -0.93
C ARG A 219 -10.36 -14.45 -0.02
N THR A 220 -9.14 -14.65 0.47
CA THR A 220 -8.80 -15.76 1.37
C THR A 220 -9.42 -15.56 2.74
N SER A 221 -9.31 -14.36 3.31
CA SER A 221 -9.94 -13.98 4.58
C SER A 221 -11.46 -14.17 4.53
N GLN A 222 -12.11 -13.70 3.45
CA GLN A 222 -13.55 -13.84 3.28
C GLN A 222 -13.99 -15.31 3.20
N ARG A 223 -13.19 -16.16 2.53
CA ARG A 223 -13.44 -17.62 2.49
C ARG A 223 -13.29 -18.27 3.86
N TRP A 224 -12.27 -17.91 4.64
CA TRP A 224 -12.06 -18.45 5.98
C TRP A 224 -13.18 -18.06 6.94
N ILE A 225 -13.61 -16.78 6.93
CA ILE A 225 -14.73 -16.30 7.75
C ILE A 225 -16.01 -17.06 7.39
N THR A 226 -16.29 -17.22 6.09
CA THR A 226 -17.48 -17.95 5.62
C THR A 226 -17.42 -19.42 6.01
N THR A 227 -16.27 -20.08 5.85
CA THR A 227 -16.09 -21.51 6.18
C THR A 227 -16.20 -21.74 7.69
N ALA A 228 -15.61 -20.87 8.49
CA ALA A 228 -15.71 -20.91 9.95
C ALA A 228 -17.16 -20.75 10.41
N SER A 229 -17.90 -19.79 9.84
CA SER A 229 -19.31 -19.58 10.20
C SER A 229 -20.20 -20.75 9.80
N ILE A 230 -20.03 -21.31 8.59
CA ILE A 230 -20.77 -22.51 8.16
C ILE A 230 -20.49 -23.68 9.12
N THR A 231 -19.22 -23.88 9.48
CA THR A 231 -18.83 -24.97 10.39
C THR A 231 -19.44 -24.80 11.78
N LEU A 232 -19.44 -23.57 12.31
CA LEU A 232 -20.03 -23.26 13.60
C LEU A 232 -21.56 -23.39 13.59
N MET A 233 -22.24 -22.94 12.53
CA MET A 233 -23.67 -23.16 12.35
C MET A 233 -24.02 -24.65 12.31
N LEU A 234 -23.25 -25.47 11.60
CA LEU A 234 -23.47 -26.92 11.55
C LEU A 234 -23.35 -27.57 12.93
N LEU A 235 -22.34 -27.16 13.71
CA LEU A 235 -22.17 -27.63 15.10
C LEU A 235 -23.34 -27.20 15.99
N LEU A 236 -23.85 -25.98 15.84
CA LEU A 236 -24.97 -25.48 16.62
C LEU A 236 -26.28 -26.18 16.25
N VAL A 237 -26.51 -26.45 14.97
CA VAL A 237 -27.68 -27.24 14.52
C VAL A 237 -27.60 -28.67 15.07
N TRP A 238 -26.42 -29.27 15.06
CA TRP A 238 -26.20 -30.60 15.66
C TRP A 238 -26.50 -30.60 17.17
N LEU A 239 -25.99 -29.62 17.91
CA LEU A 239 -26.27 -29.47 19.34
C LEU A 239 -27.76 -29.24 19.60
N ALA A 240 -28.40 -28.37 18.82
CA ALA A 240 -29.84 -28.10 18.93
C ALA A 240 -30.69 -29.34 18.69
N ALA A 241 -30.32 -30.18 17.71
CA ALA A 241 -30.98 -31.47 17.47
C ALA A 241 -30.86 -32.41 18.68
N GLY A 242 -29.67 -32.46 19.31
CA GLY A 242 -29.45 -33.20 20.55
C GLY A 242 -30.32 -32.71 21.71
N GLN A 243 -30.42 -31.39 21.89
CA GLN A 243 -31.28 -30.79 22.93
C GLN A 243 -32.76 -31.03 22.65
N ALA A 244 -33.20 -30.92 21.39
CA ALA A 244 -34.58 -31.20 21.00
C ALA A 244 -34.96 -32.67 21.26
N ALA A 245 -34.06 -33.61 21.00
CA ALA A 245 -34.26 -35.02 21.32
C ALA A 245 -34.41 -35.24 22.84
N LEU A 246 -33.60 -34.57 23.67
CA LEU A 246 -33.72 -34.62 25.14
C LEU A 246 -35.07 -34.07 25.63
N VAL A 247 -35.51 -32.93 25.09
CA VAL A 247 -36.83 -32.36 25.40
C VAL A 247 -37.96 -33.32 25.02
N TYR A 248 -37.88 -33.93 23.85
CA TYR A 248 -38.88 -34.90 23.38
C TYR A 248 -38.98 -36.13 24.29
N VAL A 249 -37.83 -36.71 24.69
CA VAL A 249 -37.79 -37.85 25.61
C VAL A 249 -38.29 -37.46 27.00
N GLY A 250 -37.89 -36.29 27.50
CA GLY A 250 -38.36 -35.74 28.78
C GLY A 250 -39.88 -35.58 28.81
N TRP A 251 -40.46 -34.95 27.78
CA TRP A 251 -41.91 -34.79 27.66
C TRP A 251 -42.65 -36.13 27.59
N LYS A 252 -42.15 -37.07 26.78
CA LYS A 252 -42.75 -38.41 26.70
C LYS A 252 -42.81 -39.10 28.07
N ASN A 253 -41.74 -39.00 28.87
CA ASN A 253 -41.69 -39.57 30.22
C ASN A 253 -42.62 -38.88 31.22
N VAL A 254 -42.77 -37.56 31.14
CA VAL A 254 -43.72 -36.79 31.97
C VAL A 254 -45.17 -37.18 31.64
N ARG A 255 -45.48 -37.47 30.37
CA ARG A 255 -46.83 -37.85 29.94
C ARG A 255 -47.18 -39.31 30.28
N ALA A 256 -46.19 -40.20 30.32
CA ALA A 256 -46.40 -41.64 30.54
C ALA A 256 -46.46 -42.07 32.01
N GLY A 257 -45.98 -41.24 32.95
CA GLY A 257 -45.99 -41.55 34.38
C GLY A 257 -46.78 -40.53 35.16
#